data_AF-Q6S994-F1
#
_entry.id   AF-Q6S994-F1
#
_cell.length_a   1.000
_cell.length_b   1.000
_cell.length_c   1.000
_cell.angle_alpha   90.00
_cell.angle_beta   90.00
_cell.angle_gamma   90.00
#
_symmetry.space_group_name_H-M   'P 1'
#
loop_
_entity.id
_entity.type
_entity.pdbx_description
1 polymer ?
#
loop_
_entity_poly.entity_id
_entity_poly.type
_entity_poly.pdbx_seq_one_letter_code
_entity_poly.pdbx_strand_id
1 'polypeptide(L)'
;MSSYHDDLNILNVDFNHLRLTELIKLADQAEPFYLWVEKIFRQVSGRADSLETIIEVEERVVLKMAILTCFTSDEKELPKLFNGVGVPYPHIKACYFFFAWLVRDAATQRLDPLIREAFTQLKSIHPQMKKTELESEIFSQLLVNYRNELIHFSWPVIREVLISRLEGSRRAARGSYLELFVRTALAQSITYFYKIYGNYGKFLDVKIHDKPLKVKNRTYDVVAELIGNNHNTQYLILPVKTRETQGGGHAHLFTRDIEQSNNDIRELYPNAVIAPVIIAENWSDTEKDLENVGYNDIFHFSVNPNRFAGFSDVEQIRLNRLVERILL
;
A
#
# COMPACT_ATOMS: atom_id res chain seq x y z
N MET A 1 -12.43 -2.39 -28.99
CA MET A 1 -11.51 -3.42 -29.53
C MET A 1 -10.95 -4.20 -28.36
N SER A 2 -11.31 -5.48 -28.26
CA SER A 2 -10.72 -6.40 -27.27
C SER A 2 -9.32 -6.76 -27.76
N SER A 3 -8.28 -6.15 -27.21
CA SER A 3 -6.92 -6.66 -27.44
C SER A 3 -6.75 -7.91 -26.58
N TYR A 4 -6.92 -9.07 -27.21
CA TYR A 4 -6.29 -10.30 -26.76
C TYR A 4 -4.79 -9.99 -26.72
N HIS A 5 -4.25 -9.75 -25.52
CA HIS A 5 -2.83 -9.94 -25.33
C HIS A 5 -2.66 -11.46 -25.34
N ASP A 6 -2.09 -12.00 -26.43
CA ASP A 6 -1.62 -13.38 -26.43
C ASP A 6 -0.76 -13.58 -25.18
N ASP A 7 -0.97 -14.67 -24.46
CA ASP A 7 -0.20 -14.97 -23.27
C ASP A 7 1.29 -14.96 -23.62
N LEU A 8 2.05 -13.99 -23.09
CA LEU A 8 3.47 -13.82 -23.37
C LEU A 8 4.28 -14.86 -22.57
N ASN A 9 4.11 -16.13 -22.92
CA ASN A 9 4.85 -17.23 -22.34
C ASN A 9 6.09 -17.52 -23.18
N ILE A 10 7.28 -17.24 -22.63
CA ILE A 10 8.56 -17.54 -23.28
C ILE A 10 9.30 -18.54 -22.37
N LEU A 11 9.64 -19.72 -22.90
CA LEU A 11 10.33 -20.78 -22.15
C LEU A 11 9.62 -21.19 -20.83
N ASN A 12 8.29 -21.32 -20.85
CA ASN A 12 7.46 -21.59 -19.66
C ASN A 12 7.53 -20.52 -18.55
N VAL A 13 8.00 -19.32 -18.88
CA VAL A 13 7.96 -18.15 -18.01
C VAL A 13 6.90 -17.19 -18.54
N ASP A 14 5.94 -16.82 -17.69
CA ASP A 14 4.89 -15.85 -17.99
C ASP A 14 5.46 -14.42 -17.86
N PHE A 15 5.53 -13.71 -18.99
CA PHE A 15 5.95 -12.30 -19.07
C PHE A 15 4.76 -11.34 -19.20
N ASN A 16 3.52 -11.81 -19.06
CA ASN A 16 2.34 -10.96 -19.14
C ASN A 16 2.36 -9.88 -18.04
N HIS A 17 2.38 -8.61 -18.44
CA HIS A 17 2.27 -7.50 -17.49
C HIS A 17 0.82 -7.04 -17.31
N LEU A 18 -0.09 -7.96 -16.95
CA LEU A 18 -1.52 -7.68 -16.72
C LEU A 18 -1.73 -6.47 -15.80
N ARG A 19 -0.87 -6.35 -14.80
CA ARG A 19 -0.87 -5.24 -13.85
C ARG A 19 -0.70 -3.86 -14.51
N LEU A 20 0.25 -3.72 -15.44
CA LEU A 20 0.46 -2.46 -16.15
C LEU A 20 -0.76 -2.10 -17.00
N THR A 21 -1.36 -3.09 -17.67
CA THR A 21 -2.56 -2.84 -18.50
C THR A 21 -3.75 -2.33 -17.70
N GLU A 22 -3.95 -2.83 -16.48
CA GLU A 22 -5.00 -2.32 -15.59
C GLU A 22 -4.70 -0.93 -15.02
N LEU A 23 -3.44 -0.67 -14.67
CA LEU A 23 -3.02 0.64 -14.17
C LEU A 23 -3.11 1.72 -15.25
N ILE A 24 -2.78 1.37 -16.49
CA ILE A 24 -3.01 2.21 -17.67
C ILE A 24 -4.49 2.59 -17.75
N LYS A 25 -5.40 1.61 -17.69
CA LYS A 25 -6.84 1.88 -17.73
C LYS A 25 -7.28 2.81 -16.60
N LEU A 26 -6.80 2.59 -15.38
CA LEU A 26 -7.12 3.45 -14.23
C LEU A 26 -6.55 4.86 -14.37
N ALA A 27 -5.35 5.01 -14.93
CA ALA A 27 -4.77 6.31 -15.23
C ALA A 27 -5.57 7.05 -16.32
N ASP A 28 -6.01 6.35 -17.38
CA ASP A 28 -6.86 6.92 -18.42
C ASP A 28 -8.19 7.44 -17.84
N GLN A 29 -8.77 6.74 -16.85
CA GLN A 29 -9.98 7.20 -16.16
C GLN A 29 -9.78 8.47 -15.33
N ALA A 30 -8.55 8.94 -15.11
CA ALA A 30 -8.28 10.17 -14.38
C ALA A 30 -8.22 11.42 -15.29
N GLU A 31 -8.26 11.28 -16.62
CA GLU A 31 -8.26 12.40 -17.56
C GLU A 31 -9.38 13.41 -17.29
N PRO A 32 -10.64 13.00 -17.01
CA PRO A 32 -11.69 13.95 -16.66
C PRO A 32 -11.38 14.79 -15.42
N PHE A 33 -10.64 14.23 -14.45
CA PHE A 33 -10.20 14.98 -13.27
C PHE A 33 -9.15 16.03 -13.64
N TYR A 34 -8.19 15.68 -14.50
CA TYR A 34 -7.20 16.63 -15.04
C TYR A 34 -7.87 17.79 -15.79
N LEU A 35 -8.77 17.49 -16.72
CA LEU A 35 -9.48 18.49 -17.52
C LEU A 35 -10.37 19.39 -16.67
N TRP A 36 -10.96 18.84 -15.61
CA TRP A 36 -11.71 19.63 -14.63
C TRP A 36 -10.81 20.59 -13.85
N VAL A 37 -9.62 20.15 -13.39
CA VAL A 37 -8.65 21.07 -12.77
C VAL A 37 -8.22 22.16 -13.76
N GLU A 38 -7.95 21.80 -15.03
CA GLU A 38 -7.63 22.78 -16.08
C GLU A 38 -8.76 23.82 -16.25
N LYS A 39 -10.02 23.37 -16.29
CA LYS A 39 -11.20 24.27 -16.34
C LYS A 39 -11.19 25.25 -15.17
N ILE A 40 -10.96 24.80 -13.93
CA ILE A 40 -10.91 25.68 -12.77
C ILE A 40 -9.75 26.68 -12.87
N PHE A 41 -8.57 26.25 -13.30
CA PHE A 41 -7.41 27.11 -13.48
C PHE A 41 -7.66 28.19 -14.55
N ARG A 42 -8.30 27.83 -15.67
CA ARG A 42 -8.76 28.77 -16.70
C ARG A 42 -9.75 29.80 -16.14
N GLN A 43 -10.74 29.35 -15.37
CA GLN A 43 -11.74 30.23 -14.78
C GLN A 43 -11.13 31.24 -13.80
N VAL A 44 -10.20 30.79 -12.94
CA VAL A 44 -9.57 31.66 -11.94
C VAL A 44 -8.53 32.60 -12.55
N SER A 45 -7.74 32.14 -13.53
CA SER A 45 -6.75 32.98 -14.23
C SER A 45 -7.38 33.90 -15.29
N GLY A 46 -8.60 33.62 -15.75
CA GLY A 46 -9.22 34.32 -16.87
C GLY A 46 -8.61 33.96 -18.23
N ARG A 47 -7.91 32.82 -18.33
CA ARG A 47 -7.17 32.40 -19.53
C ARG A 47 -7.85 31.23 -20.23
N ALA A 48 -7.60 31.10 -21.53
CA ALA A 48 -8.02 29.95 -22.33
C ALA A 48 -6.90 28.91 -22.55
N ASP A 49 -5.70 29.16 -22.02
CA ASP A 49 -4.53 28.32 -22.23
C ASP A 49 -4.64 26.93 -21.55
N SER A 50 -3.72 26.02 -21.85
CA SER A 50 -3.63 24.73 -21.15
C SER A 50 -3.23 24.91 -19.69
N LEU A 51 -3.51 23.91 -18.85
CA LEU A 51 -3.08 23.89 -17.45
C LEU A 51 -1.56 24.10 -17.32
N GLU A 52 -0.79 23.53 -18.25
CA GLU A 52 0.66 23.65 -18.31
C GLU A 52 1.11 25.11 -18.50
N THR A 53 0.57 25.79 -19.51
CA THR A 53 0.88 27.20 -19.76
C THR A 53 0.45 28.08 -18.59
N ILE A 54 -0.71 27.82 -17.98
CA ILE A 54 -1.18 28.58 -16.81
C ILE A 54 -0.21 28.40 -15.64
N ILE A 55 0.24 27.18 -15.35
CA ILE A 55 1.23 26.91 -14.29
C ILE A 55 2.55 27.64 -14.56
N GLU A 56 2.98 27.70 -15.83
CA GLU A 56 4.22 28.34 -16.25
C GLU A 56 4.21 29.86 -16.06
N VAL A 57 3.10 30.53 -16.40
CA VAL A 57 3.05 32.00 -16.48
C VAL A 57 2.43 32.67 -15.26
N GLU A 58 1.49 32.02 -14.58
CA GLU A 58 0.72 32.68 -13.52
C GLU A 58 1.50 32.87 -12.23
N GLU A 59 1.12 33.89 -11.48
CA GLU A 59 1.70 34.15 -10.16
C GLU A 59 1.15 33.18 -9.11
N ARG A 60 1.92 33.01 -8.03
CA ARG A 60 1.57 32.15 -6.89
C ARG A 60 0.14 32.39 -6.38
N VAL A 61 -0.29 33.65 -6.30
CA VAL A 61 -1.61 34.02 -5.76
C VAL A 61 -2.74 33.42 -6.62
N VAL A 62 -2.61 33.48 -7.95
CA VAL A 62 -3.60 32.93 -8.88
C VAL A 62 -3.61 31.39 -8.78
N LEU A 63 -2.43 30.76 -8.76
CA LEU A 63 -2.31 29.31 -8.60
C LEU A 63 -2.93 28.83 -7.27
N LYS A 64 -2.64 29.53 -6.17
CA LYS A 64 -3.22 29.24 -4.85
C LYS A 64 -4.75 29.30 -4.89
N MET A 65 -5.31 30.36 -5.49
CA MET A 65 -6.75 30.52 -5.58
C MET A 65 -7.37 29.39 -6.42
N ALA A 66 -6.77 29.03 -7.55
CA ALA A 66 -7.25 27.93 -8.39
C ALA A 66 -7.23 26.57 -7.66
N ILE A 67 -6.15 26.27 -6.94
CA ILE A 67 -6.03 25.05 -6.12
C ILE A 67 -7.08 25.05 -5.01
N LEU A 68 -7.26 26.17 -4.31
CA LEU A 68 -8.26 26.29 -3.25
C LEU A 68 -9.67 26.09 -3.80
N THR A 69 -9.99 26.69 -4.95
CA THR A 69 -11.28 26.49 -5.64
C THR A 69 -11.52 25.02 -5.98
N CYS A 70 -10.49 24.27 -6.38
CA CYS A 70 -10.62 22.83 -6.58
C CYS A 70 -10.99 22.10 -5.27
N PHE A 71 -10.34 22.44 -4.15
CA PHE A 71 -10.64 21.84 -2.84
C PHE A 71 -12.04 22.15 -2.33
N THR A 72 -12.52 23.37 -2.57
CA THR A 72 -13.79 23.88 -2.00
C THR A 72 -14.94 23.87 -2.99
N SER A 73 -14.78 23.24 -4.16
CA SER A 73 -15.83 23.16 -5.17
C SER A 73 -17.09 22.52 -4.60
N ASP A 74 -18.23 23.18 -4.85
CA ASP A 74 -19.58 22.74 -4.49
C ASP A 74 -20.36 22.24 -5.71
N GLU A 75 -19.68 21.98 -6.84
CA GLU A 75 -20.28 21.36 -8.01
C GLU A 75 -20.95 20.03 -7.64
N LYS A 76 -22.19 19.83 -8.11
CA LYS A 76 -23.01 18.65 -7.77
C LYS A 76 -22.40 17.33 -8.25
N GLU A 77 -21.71 17.37 -9.38
CA GLU A 77 -21.06 16.22 -10.00
C GLU A 77 -19.59 16.54 -10.25
N LEU A 78 -18.74 15.98 -9.39
CA LEU A 78 -17.29 16.11 -9.48
C LEU A 78 -16.68 14.86 -10.13
N PRO A 79 -15.65 15.02 -10.98
CA PRO A 79 -14.93 13.87 -11.51
C PRO A 79 -14.26 13.09 -10.38
N LYS A 80 -14.12 11.77 -10.57
CA LYS A 80 -13.52 10.89 -9.57
C LYS A 80 -12.07 10.63 -9.90
N LEU A 81 -11.25 10.59 -8.86
CA LEU A 81 -9.90 10.04 -8.92
C LEU A 81 -9.89 8.71 -8.16
N PHE A 82 -9.32 7.67 -8.75
CA PHE A 82 -9.32 6.33 -8.18
C PHE A 82 -7.97 5.97 -7.58
N ASN A 83 -7.98 5.06 -6.60
CA ASN A 83 -6.76 4.46 -6.07
C ASN A 83 -6.28 3.31 -6.97
N GLY A 84 -5.15 2.72 -6.62
CA GLY A 84 -4.54 1.64 -7.41
C GLY A 84 -5.41 0.38 -7.55
N VAL A 85 -6.48 0.21 -6.76
CA VAL A 85 -7.42 -0.92 -6.87
C VAL A 85 -8.79 -0.50 -7.42
N GLY A 86 -8.91 0.71 -7.99
CA GLY A 86 -10.14 1.18 -8.62
C GLY A 86 -11.21 1.69 -7.65
N VAL A 87 -10.85 1.96 -6.39
CA VAL A 87 -11.77 2.58 -5.41
C VAL A 87 -11.64 4.11 -5.50
N PRO A 88 -12.75 4.86 -5.63
CA PRO A 88 -12.69 6.32 -5.73
C PRO A 88 -12.27 6.97 -4.41
N TYR A 89 -11.41 7.97 -4.49
CA TYR A 89 -11.08 8.81 -3.34
C TYR A 89 -12.21 9.78 -3.01
N PRO A 90 -12.44 10.10 -1.72
CA PRO A 90 -13.21 11.29 -1.34
C PRO A 90 -12.61 12.54 -1.99
N HIS A 91 -13.45 13.49 -2.42
CA HIS A 91 -13.04 14.65 -3.23
C HIS A 91 -11.81 15.40 -2.69
N ILE A 92 -11.84 15.80 -1.41
CA ILE A 92 -10.71 16.53 -0.79
C ILE A 92 -9.41 15.71 -0.88
N LYS A 93 -9.51 14.39 -0.69
CA LYS A 93 -8.37 13.48 -0.79
C LYS A 93 -7.91 13.31 -2.25
N ALA A 94 -8.84 13.32 -3.20
CA ALA A 94 -8.55 13.31 -4.63
C ALA A 94 -7.75 14.56 -5.04
N CYS A 95 -8.22 15.76 -4.67
CA CYS A 95 -7.50 17.02 -4.91
C CYS A 95 -6.10 16.99 -4.30
N TYR A 96 -5.99 16.57 -3.03
CA TYR A 96 -4.70 16.44 -2.36
C TYR A 96 -3.72 15.54 -3.12
N PHE A 97 -4.16 14.33 -3.51
CA PHE A 97 -3.31 13.43 -4.28
C PHE A 97 -2.97 13.97 -5.66
N PHE A 98 -3.95 14.53 -6.37
CA PHE A 98 -3.73 15.10 -7.70
C PHE A 98 -2.66 16.20 -7.66
N PHE A 99 -2.78 17.18 -6.76
CA PHE A 99 -1.79 18.26 -6.66
C PHE A 99 -0.43 17.78 -6.18
N ALA A 100 -0.38 16.81 -5.25
CA ALA A 100 0.88 16.17 -4.88
C ALA A 100 1.55 15.48 -6.08
N TRP A 101 0.79 14.80 -6.92
CA TRP A 101 1.31 14.14 -8.13
C TRP A 101 1.68 15.14 -9.23
N LEU A 102 0.93 16.24 -9.34
CA LEU A 102 1.21 17.36 -10.24
C LEU A 102 2.60 17.95 -9.95
N VAL A 103 3.01 18.05 -8.69
CA VAL A 103 4.36 18.47 -8.26
C VAL A 103 5.36 17.31 -8.13
N ARG A 104 5.04 16.12 -8.69
CA ARG A 104 5.85 14.89 -8.69
C ARG A 104 6.20 14.30 -7.33
N ASP A 105 5.44 14.62 -6.30
CA ASP A 105 5.76 14.25 -4.93
C ASP A 105 5.07 12.96 -4.45
N ALA A 106 5.63 12.35 -3.41
CA ALA A 106 5.07 11.24 -2.66
C ALA A 106 4.12 11.77 -1.57
N ALA A 107 2.86 11.97 -1.94
CA ALA A 107 1.80 12.53 -1.11
C ALA A 107 1.77 11.99 0.34
N THR A 108 1.65 10.67 0.52
CA THR A 108 1.49 10.08 1.86
C THR A 108 2.80 9.91 2.63
N GLN A 109 3.90 9.55 1.94
CA GLN A 109 5.16 9.19 2.61
C GLN A 109 6.00 10.41 2.96
N ARG A 110 5.88 11.51 2.20
CA ARG A 110 6.69 12.72 2.36
C ARG A 110 5.86 13.93 2.74
N LEU A 111 4.86 14.29 1.92
CA LEU A 111 4.12 15.54 2.12
C LEU A 111 3.19 15.53 3.33
N ASP A 112 2.41 14.47 3.52
CA ASP A 112 1.39 14.44 4.59
C ASP A 112 2.01 14.62 6.00
N PRO A 113 3.15 13.99 6.36
CA PRO A 113 3.84 14.27 7.63
C PRO A 113 4.23 15.75 7.79
N LEU A 114 4.84 16.35 6.78
CA LEU A 114 5.31 17.75 6.81
C LEU A 114 4.13 18.73 6.91
N ILE A 115 3.07 18.49 6.14
CA ILE A 115 1.86 19.33 6.15
C ILE A 115 1.15 19.21 7.50
N ARG A 116 1.08 18.02 8.10
CA ARG A 116 0.48 17.84 9.43
C ARG A 116 1.24 18.60 10.50
N GLU A 117 2.56 18.56 10.47
CA GLU A 117 3.40 19.31 11.40
C GLU A 117 3.16 20.82 11.24
N ALA A 118 3.28 21.33 10.01
CA ALA A 118 3.03 22.74 9.70
C ALA A 118 1.60 23.17 10.09
N PHE A 119 0.60 22.34 9.82
CA PHE A 119 -0.79 22.62 10.16
C PHE A 119 -1.01 22.69 11.67
N THR A 120 -0.34 21.84 12.44
CA THR A 120 -0.42 21.83 13.90
C THR A 120 0.13 23.13 14.48
N GLN A 121 1.26 23.60 13.96
CA GLN A 121 1.85 24.88 14.36
C GLN A 121 0.96 26.06 13.92
N LEU A 122 0.40 26.01 12.72
CA LEU A 122 -0.46 27.07 12.20
C LEU A 122 -1.77 27.19 12.99
N LYS A 123 -2.36 26.06 13.39
CA LYS A 123 -3.59 26.00 14.21
C LYS A 123 -3.45 26.67 15.57
N SER A 124 -2.25 26.71 16.15
CA SER A 124 -2.02 27.39 17.44
C SER A 124 -2.06 28.91 17.31
N ILE A 125 -1.72 29.44 16.12
CA ILE A 125 -1.68 30.87 15.80
C ILE A 125 -3.02 31.33 15.16
N HIS A 126 -3.58 30.50 14.27
CA HIS A 126 -4.80 30.76 13.52
C HIS A 126 -5.80 29.59 13.65
N PRO A 127 -6.57 29.51 14.76
CA PRO A 127 -7.42 28.36 15.06
C PRO A 127 -8.48 28.01 14.01
N GLN A 128 -8.94 29.03 13.27
CA GLN A 128 -9.99 28.93 12.25
C GLN A 128 -9.47 28.47 10.87
N MET A 129 -8.15 28.42 10.68
CA MET A 129 -7.58 28.09 9.37
C MET A 129 -7.85 26.62 9.02
N LYS A 130 -8.27 26.39 7.77
CA LYS A 130 -8.57 25.05 7.27
C LYS A 130 -7.31 24.40 6.70
N LYS A 131 -7.21 23.07 6.81
CA LYS A 131 -6.07 22.32 6.25
C LYS A 131 -5.92 22.55 4.74
N THR A 132 -7.04 22.63 4.02
CA THR A 132 -7.08 22.88 2.57
C THR A 132 -6.51 24.23 2.18
N GLU A 133 -6.60 25.26 3.03
CA GLU A 133 -6.01 26.58 2.78
C GLU A 133 -4.48 26.51 2.86
N LEU A 134 -3.95 25.78 3.85
CA LEU A 134 -2.52 25.51 3.97
C LEU A 134 -2.02 24.63 2.81
N GLU A 135 -2.73 23.56 2.48
CA GLU A 135 -2.39 22.69 1.35
C GLU A 135 -2.34 23.48 0.04
N SER A 136 -3.29 24.40 -0.18
CA SER A 136 -3.30 25.27 -1.37
C SER A 136 -2.11 26.24 -1.40
N GLU A 137 -1.75 26.83 -0.26
CA GLU A 137 -0.53 27.66 -0.14
C GLU A 137 0.71 26.84 -0.51
N ILE A 138 0.88 25.67 0.11
CA ILE A 138 2.04 24.80 -0.09
C ILE A 138 2.14 24.36 -1.55
N PHE A 139 1.06 23.83 -2.14
CA PHE A 139 1.10 23.39 -3.54
C PHE A 139 1.37 24.53 -4.51
N SER A 140 0.80 25.72 -4.29
CA SER A 140 1.10 26.89 -5.12
C SER A 140 2.57 27.31 -5.03
N GLN A 141 3.16 27.24 -3.84
CA GLN A 141 4.58 27.54 -3.62
C GLN A 141 5.48 26.50 -4.29
N LEU A 142 5.14 25.21 -4.18
CA LEU A 142 5.87 24.14 -4.85
C LEU A 142 5.82 24.28 -6.37
N LEU A 143 4.67 24.63 -6.94
CA LEU A 143 4.55 24.89 -8.38
C LEU A 143 5.44 26.06 -8.82
N VAL A 144 5.38 27.20 -8.14
CA VAL A 144 6.21 28.36 -8.52
C VAL A 144 7.70 28.06 -8.35
N ASN A 145 8.09 27.36 -7.29
CA ASN A 145 9.49 27.07 -7.02
C ASN A 145 10.11 26.03 -7.95
N TYR A 146 9.31 25.09 -8.47
CA TYR A 146 9.81 23.92 -9.20
C TYR A 146 9.30 23.80 -10.64
N ARG A 147 8.45 24.71 -11.13
CA ARG A 147 7.88 24.61 -12.49
C ARG A 147 8.94 24.65 -13.59
N ASN A 148 10.04 25.36 -13.38
CA ASN A 148 11.13 25.47 -14.36
C ASN A 148 11.96 24.18 -14.44
N GLU A 149 11.97 23.37 -13.38
CA GLU A 149 12.67 22.09 -13.30
C GLU A 149 11.77 20.92 -13.70
N LEU A 150 10.47 20.98 -13.39
CA LEU A 150 9.50 19.94 -13.75
C LEU A 150 9.14 19.95 -15.24
N ILE A 151 9.17 21.14 -15.87
CA ILE A 151 9.06 21.45 -17.31
C ILE A 151 7.73 21.04 -17.97
N HIS A 152 7.10 19.93 -17.59
CA HIS A 152 5.90 19.42 -18.24
C HIS A 152 4.75 19.12 -17.28
N PHE A 153 3.58 19.70 -17.56
CA PHE A 153 2.34 19.51 -16.82
C PHE A 153 1.17 19.09 -17.73
N SER A 154 1.45 18.78 -19.00
CA SER A 154 0.46 18.22 -19.94
C SER A 154 -0.05 16.84 -19.49
N TRP A 155 -1.27 16.51 -19.93
CA TRP A 155 -1.91 15.24 -19.58
C TRP A 155 -1.04 13.99 -19.84
N PRO A 156 -0.35 13.84 -20.99
CA PRO A 156 0.48 12.66 -21.24
C PRO A 156 1.57 12.44 -20.17
N VAL A 157 2.16 13.52 -19.65
CA VAL A 157 3.17 13.43 -18.58
C VAL A 157 2.53 13.12 -17.24
N ILE A 158 1.42 13.79 -16.92
CA ILE A 158 0.68 13.55 -15.67
C ILE A 158 0.17 12.12 -15.61
N ARG A 159 -0.30 11.58 -16.73
CA ARG A 159 -0.74 10.19 -16.87
C ARG A 159 0.34 9.18 -16.47
N GLU A 160 1.59 9.36 -16.92
CA GLU A 160 2.70 8.45 -16.54
C GLU A 160 3.03 8.54 -15.04
N VAL A 161 2.95 9.74 -14.46
CA VAL A 161 3.08 9.93 -13.01
C VAL A 161 1.97 9.17 -12.29
N LEU A 162 0.72 9.28 -12.76
CA LEU A 162 -0.41 8.56 -12.18
C LEU A 162 -0.18 7.05 -12.23
N ILE A 163 0.28 6.49 -13.35
CA ILE A 163 0.59 5.04 -13.44
C ILE A 163 1.57 4.62 -12.33
N SER A 164 2.66 5.38 -12.16
CA SER A 164 3.65 5.11 -11.10
C SER A 164 3.09 5.25 -9.68
N ARG A 165 2.20 6.22 -9.45
CA ARG A 165 1.59 6.45 -8.12
C ARG A 165 0.50 5.44 -7.80
N LEU A 166 -0.30 5.05 -8.79
CA LEU A 166 -1.30 3.99 -8.70
C LEU A 166 -0.64 2.64 -8.44
N GLU A 167 0.53 2.39 -9.01
CA GLU A 167 1.34 1.21 -8.72
C GLU A 167 1.70 1.12 -7.23
N GLY A 168 2.19 2.22 -6.65
CA GLY A 168 2.43 2.31 -5.20
C GLY A 168 1.17 2.11 -4.36
N SER A 169 0.07 2.78 -4.74
CA SER A 169 -1.23 2.66 -4.06
C SER A 169 -1.77 1.23 -4.09
N ARG A 170 -1.64 0.54 -5.23
CA ARG A 170 -2.08 -0.85 -5.41
C ARG A 170 -1.29 -1.80 -4.54
N ARG A 171 0.05 -1.65 -4.43
CA ARG A 171 0.87 -2.47 -3.53
C ARG A 171 0.42 -2.33 -2.08
N ALA A 172 0.18 -1.10 -1.62
CA ALA A 172 -0.28 -0.84 -0.27
C ALA A 172 -1.66 -1.45 0.01
N ALA A 173 -2.59 -1.36 -0.95
CA ALA A 173 -3.91 -1.96 -0.82
C ALA A 173 -3.88 -3.50 -0.86
N ARG A 174 -3.07 -4.09 -1.75
CA ARG A 174 -2.95 -5.55 -1.90
C ARG A 174 -2.30 -6.22 -0.68
N GLY A 175 -1.29 -5.59 -0.07
CA GLY A 175 -0.72 -6.07 1.20
C GLY A 175 -1.84 -6.38 2.21
N SER A 176 -2.75 -5.43 2.38
CA SER A 176 -3.90 -5.57 3.28
C SER A 176 -4.87 -6.72 2.91
N TYR A 177 -5.08 -7.04 1.63
CA TYR A 177 -5.94 -8.16 1.21
C TYR A 177 -5.25 -9.52 1.43
N LEU A 178 -3.95 -9.62 1.15
CA LEU A 178 -3.19 -10.84 1.37
C LEU A 178 -3.09 -11.16 2.87
N GLU A 179 -2.86 -10.13 3.68
CA GLU A 179 -2.94 -10.21 5.14
C GLU A 179 -4.30 -10.71 5.63
N LEU A 180 -5.40 -10.27 5.01
CA LEU A 180 -6.73 -10.73 5.37
C LEU A 180 -6.87 -12.24 5.14
N PHE A 181 -6.46 -12.75 3.97
CA PHE A 181 -6.50 -14.19 3.69
C PHE A 181 -5.68 -15.01 4.69
N VAL A 182 -4.47 -14.55 5.01
CA VAL A 182 -3.60 -15.21 6.00
C VAL A 182 -4.22 -15.16 7.40
N ARG A 183 -4.83 -14.03 7.80
CA ARG A 183 -5.52 -13.88 9.08
C ARG A 183 -6.73 -14.82 9.17
N THR A 184 -7.48 -14.97 8.08
CA THR A 184 -8.59 -15.93 7.99
C THR A 184 -8.10 -17.37 8.14
N ALA A 185 -7.01 -17.75 7.48
CA ALA A 185 -6.41 -19.09 7.60
C ALA A 185 -5.94 -19.39 9.04
N LEU A 186 -5.34 -18.40 9.71
CA LEU A 186 -4.97 -18.51 11.12
C LEU A 186 -6.20 -18.69 12.03
N ALA A 187 -7.25 -17.88 11.83
CA ALA A 187 -8.49 -18.00 12.58
C ALA A 187 -9.16 -19.36 12.40
N GLN A 188 -9.14 -19.89 11.18
CA GLN A 188 -9.62 -21.24 10.88
C GLN A 188 -8.82 -22.31 11.62
N SER A 189 -7.50 -22.15 11.73
CA SER A 189 -6.62 -23.10 12.44
C SER A 189 -6.88 -23.14 13.94
N ILE A 190 -7.06 -21.98 14.57
CA ILE A 190 -7.42 -21.87 15.99
C ILE A 190 -8.81 -22.46 16.22
N THR A 191 -9.77 -22.17 15.34
CA THR A 191 -11.13 -22.73 15.40
C THR A 191 -11.12 -24.24 15.23
N TYR A 192 -10.30 -24.75 14.30
CA TYR A 192 -10.09 -26.19 14.10
C TYR A 192 -9.59 -26.87 15.37
N PHE A 193 -8.58 -26.30 16.03
CA PHE A 193 -8.05 -26.83 17.28
C PHE A 193 -9.13 -26.88 18.37
N TYR A 194 -9.83 -25.76 18.59
CA TYR A 194 -10.88 -25.70 19.61
C TYR A 194 -12.01 -26.70 19.33
N LYS A 195 -12.39 -26.93 18.06
CA LYS A 195 -13.40 -27.93 17.70
C LYS A 195 -13.00 -29.36 18.07
N ILE A 196 -11.70 -29.68 18.06
CA ILE A 196 -11.21 -31.03 18.37
C ILE A 196 -11.02 -31.22 19.89
N TYR A 197 -10.44 -30.22 20.57
CA TYR A 197 -10.01 -30.35 21.95
C TYR A 197 -10.92 -29.66 22.98
N GLY A 198 -11.80 -28.77 22.53
CA GLY A 198 -12.72 -28.01 23.40
C GLY A 198 -12.05 -26.94 24.27
N ASN A 199 -10.79 -26.60 23.98
CA ASN A 199 -9.99 -25.61 24.72
C ASN A 199 -8.87 -25.05 23.81
N TYR A 200 -8.00 -24.19 24.37
CA TYR A 200 -6.82 -23.62 23.70
C TYR A 200 -5.50 -24.27 24.14
N GLY A 201 -5.56 -25.54 24.57
CA GLY A 201 -4.42 -26.33 25.01
C GLY A 201 -3.82 -25.79 26.29
N LYS A 202 -2.51 -25.52 26.30
CA LYS A 202 -1.79 -24.97 27.46
C LYS A 202 -2.03 -23.47 27.71
N PHE A 203 -2.80 -22.81 26.86
CA PHE A 203 -3.14 -21.38 26.97
C PHE A 203 -4.58 -21.19 27.47
N LEU A 204 -4.82 -20.09 28.17
CA LEU A 204 -6.13 -19.66 28.63
C LEU A 204 -6.97 -19.08 27.50
N ASP A 205 -6.35 -18.33 26.59
CA ASP A 205 -7.04 -17.66 25.49
C ASP A 205 -6.09 -17.40 24.30
N VAL A 206 -6.67 -17.18 23.12
CA VAL A 206 -5.96 -16.82 21.89
C VAL A 206 -6.63 -15.62 21.24
N LYS A 207 -5.88 -14.53 21.09
CA LYS A 207 -6.39 -13.28 20.50
C LYS A 207 -5.66 -12.94 19.22
N ILE A 208 -6.37 -12.95 18.09
CA ILE A 208 -5.85 -12.47 16.80
C ILE A 208 -5.97 -10.94 16.76
N HIS A 209 -4.89 -10.24 16.47
CA HIS A 209 -4.91 -8.79 16.36
C HIS A 209 -5.72 -8.34 15.14
N ASP A 210 -6.38 -7.18 15.21
CA ASP A 210 -7.06 -6.52 14.08
C ASP A 210 -6.08 -5.71 13.22
N LYS A 211 -4.92 -5.35 13.78
CA LYS A 211 -3.89 -4.53 13.14
C LYS A 211 -2.51 -5.21 13.20
N PRO A 212 -1.60 -4.87 12.28
CA PRO A 212 -0.21 -5.32 12.35
C PRO A 212 0.46 -4.91 13.67
N LEU A 213 1.27 -5.80 14.23
CA LEU A 213 2.12 -5.48 15.39
C LEU A 213 3.28 -4.61 14.92
N LYS A 214 3.51 -3.46 15.58
CA LYS A 214 4.68 -2.62 15.33
C LYS A 214 5.77 -2.94 16.33
N VAL A 215 6.93 -3.36 15.83
CA VAL A 215 8.15 -3.56 16.62
C VAL A 215 9.27 -2.77 15.96
N LYS A 216 9.87 -1.84 16.71
CA LYS A 216 10.82 -0.84 16.20
C LYS A 216 10.23 -0.11 14.98
N ASN A 217 10.91 -0.15 13.84
CA ASN A 217 10.48 0.48 12.57
C ASN A 217 9.81 -0.52 11.60
N ARG A 218 9.39 -1.70 12.08
CA ARG A 218 8.82 -2.78 11.26
C ARG A 218 7.38 -3.11 11.70
N THR A 219 6.57 -3.52 10.73
CA THR A 219 5.22 -4.05 10.94
C THR A 219 5.21 -5.56 10.69
N TYR A 220 4.46 -6.28 11.51
CA TYR A 220 4.25 -7.71 11.42
C TYR A 220 2.77 -7.97 11.22
N ASP A 221 2.46 -8.57 10.08
CA ASP A 221 1.18 -8.31 9.43
C ASP A 221 0.02 -9.10 10.05
N VAL A 222 0.22 -10.39 10.30
CA VAL A 222 -0.74 -11.27 11.01
C VAL A 222 -0.12 -11.76 12.30
N VAL A 223 -0.80 -11.48 13.43
CA VAL A 223 -0.31 -11.78 14.78
C VAL A 223 -1.45 -12.32 15.63
N ALA A 224 -1.16 -13.39 16.38
CA ALA A 224 -1.97 -13.87 17.48
C ALA A 224 -1.20 -13.82 18.80
N GLU A 225 -1.87 -13.36 19.83
CA GLU A 225 -1.45 -13.41 21.23
C GLU A 225 -1.98 -14.71 21.86
N LEU A 226 -1.07 -15.53 22.40
CA LEU A 226 -1.37 -16.77 23.12
C LEU A 226 -1.20 -16.49 24.62
N ILE A 227 -2.30 -16.43 25.34
CA ILE A 227 -2.33 -15.94 26.73
C ILE A 227 -2.23 -17.12 27.68
N GLY A 228 -1.09 -17.29 28.35
CA GLY A 228 -0.86 -18.36 29.32
C GLY A 228 -1.27 -18.02 30.75
N ASN A 229 -1.08 -18.97 31.66
CA ASN A 229 -1.23 -18.74 33.10
C ASN A 229 -0.23 -17.69 33.61
N ASN A 230 -0.64 -16.89 34.60
CA ASN A 230 0.16 -15.78 35.19
C ASN A 230 0.54 -14.67 34.20
N HIS A 231 -0.30 -14.41 33.17
CA HIS A 231 -0.06 -13.38 32.14
C HIS A 231 1.23 -13.60 31.32
N ASN A 232 1.72 -14.83 31.23
CA ASN A 232 2.82 -15.13 30.32
C ASN A 232 2.26 -15.20 28.89
N THR A 233 2.47 -14.15 28.12
CA THR A 233 2.04 -14.03 26.73
C THR A 233 3.10 -14.58 25.79
N GLN A 234 2.71 -15.48 24.89
CA GLN A 234 3.49 -15.89 23.74
C GLN A 234 2.86 -15.34 22.46
N TYR A 235 3.67 -14.99 21.45
CA TYR A 235 3.16 -14.51 20.16
C TYR A 235 3.33 -15.56 19.08
N LEU A 236 2.30 -15.72 18.24
CA LEU A 236 2.38 -16.40 16.94
C LEU A 236 2.30 -15.33 15.85
N ILE A 237 3.36 -15.21 15.06
CA ILE A 237 3.52 -14.15 14.06
C ILE A 237 3.71 -14.78 12.69
N LEU A 238 2.88 -14.35 11.74
CA LEU A 238 2.96 -14.74 10.33
C LEU A 238 3.28 -13.49 9.50
N PRO A 239 4.56 -13.17 9.28
CA PRO A 239 4.97 -12.12 8.35
C PRO A 239 4.50 -12.48 6.93
N VAL A 240 3.83 -11.56 6.25
CA VAL A 240 3.35 -11.78 4.88
C VAL A 240 4.27 -11.06 3.91
N LYS A 241 4.96 -11.81 3.06
CA LYS A 241 5.93 -11.27 2.11
C LYS A 241 5.55 -11.68 0.69
N THR A 242 5.52 -10.71 -0.20
CA THR A 242 5.00 -10.88 -1.55
C THR A 242 6.00 -10.37 -2.56
N ARG A 243 6.08 -11.04 -3.70
CA ARG A 243 6.97 -10.60 -4.79
C ARG A 243 6.39 -10.95 -6.15
N GLU A 244 6.36 -9.96 -7.03
CA GLU A 244 5.82 -10.09 -8.40
C GLU A 244 6.92 -10.25 -9.47
N THR A 245 8.15 -9.76 -9.26
CA THR A 245 9.20 -9.70 -10.30
C THR A 245 10.47 -10.49 -9.97
N GLN A 246 11.08 -11.08 -11.01
CA GLN A 246 12.40 -11.73 -10.98
C GLN A 246 13.56 -10.72 -11.19
N GLY A 247 14.73 -11.00 -10.59
CA GLY A 247 16.03 -10.48 -11.06
C GLY A 247 16.86 -9.64 -10.08
N GLY A 248 18.18 -9.92 -10.05
CA GLY A 248 19.21 -9.12 -9.37
C GLY A 248 19.38 -9.38 -7.87
N GLY A 249 20.40 -8.79 -7.24
CA GLY A 249 20.73 -8.90 -5.80
C GLY A 249 19.60 -8.55 -4.81
N HIS A 250 18.40 -8.26 -5.31
CA HIS A 250 17.14 -8.12 -4.58
C HIS A 250 16.57 -9.42 -4.00
N ALA A 251 16.99 -10.59 -4.48
CA ALA A 251 16.57 -11.86 -3.91
C ALA A 251 17.24 -12.13 -2.55
N HIS A 252 18.55 -11.85 -2.45
CA HIS A 252 19.24 -11.76 -1.17
C HIS A 252 18.68 -10.67 -0.25
N LEU A 253 18.28 -9.51 -0.78
CA LEU A 253 17.64 -8.45 0.02
C LEU A 253 16.31 -8.92 0.60
N PHE A 254 15.52 -9.68 -0.16
CA PHE A 254 14.25 -10.24 0.29
C PHE A 254 14.44 -11.24 1.43
N THR A 255 15.39 -12.17 1.29
CA THR A 255 15.76 -13.09 2.37
C THR A 255 16.25 -12.35 3.61
N ARG A 256 17.17 -11.39 3.44
CA ARG A 256 17.73 -10.60 4.54
C ARG A 256 16.66 -9.81 5.29
N ASP A 257 15.67 -9.28 4.58
CA ASP A 257 14.56 -8.57 5.19
C ASP A 257 13.69 -9.49 6.07
N ILE A 258 13.51 -10.77 5.69
CA ILE A 258 12.80 -11.77 6.50
C ILE A 258 13.63 -12.12 7.75
N GLU A 259 14.93 -12.38 7.60
CA GLU A 259 15.83 -12.70 8.72
C GLU A 259 15.93 -11.56 9.73
N GLN A 260 16.10 -10.32 9.25
CA GLN A 260 16.21 -9.18 10.13
C GLN A 260 14.89 -8.89 10.86
N SER A 261 13.76 -9.13 10.20
CA SER A 261 12.44 -9.13 10.84
C SER A 261 12.33 -10.18 11.95
N ASN A 262 12.88 -11.38 11.75
CA ASN A 262 12.87 -12.42 12.79
C ASN A 262 13.70 -12.01 14.02
N ASN A 263 14.93 -11.54 13.79
CA ASN A 263 15.83 -11.13 14.86
C ASN A 263 15.24 -9.99 15.72
N ASP A 264 14.62 -9.00 15.08
CA ASP A 264 13.97 -7.89 15.80
C ASP A 264 12.81 -8.35 16.68
N ILE A 265 12.01 -9.32 16.24
CA ILE A 265 10.95 -9.89 17.09
C ILE A 265 11.58 -10.63 18.25
N ARG A 266 12.52 -11.55 17.97
CA ARG A 266 13.08 -12.43 18.99
C ARG A 266 13.83 -11.67 20.08
N GLU A 267 14.37 -10.49 19.78
CA GLU A 267 14.96 -9.60 20.77
C GLU A 267 13.94 -9.11 21.81
N LEU A 268 12.71 -8.78 21.40
CA LEU A 268 11.64 -8.32 22.31
C LEU A 268 10.75 -9.43 22.84
N TYR A 269 10.55 -10.48 22.04
CA TYR A 269 9.70 -11.62 22.31
C TYR A 269 10.48 -12.92 22.03
N PRO A 270 11.38 -13.33 22.94
CA PRO A 270 12.26 -14.48 22.73
C PRO A 270 11.54 -15.80 22.45
N ASN A 271 10.31 -15.94 22.96
CA ASN A 271 9.47 -17.12 22.80
C ASN A 271 8.50 -17.02 21.62
N ALA A 272 8.56 -15.95 20.81
CA ALA A 272 7.66 -15.80 19.67
C ALA A 272 7.83 -16.95 18.67
N VAL A 273 6.70 -17.50 18.26
CA VAL A 273 6.59 -18.46 17.16
C VAL A 273 6.45 -17.67 15.87
N ILE A 274 7.35 -17.90 14.92
CA ILE A 274 7.39 -17.13 13.67
C ILE A 274 7.28 -18.09 12.49
N ALA A 275 6.27 -17.87 11.66
CA ALA A 275 5.98 -18.68 10.48
C ALA A 275 5.70 -17.79 9.26
N PRO A 276 6.74 -17.42 8.48
CA PRO A 276 6.59 -16.58 7.29
C PRO A 276 5.64 -17.17 6.26
N VAL A 277 4.83 -16.29 5.66
CA VAL A 277 3.99 -16.59 4.50
C VAL A 277 4.55 -15.84 3.29
N ILE A 278 5.09 -16.60 2.34
CA ILE A 278 5.78 -16.12 1.16
C ILE A 278 4.92 -16.43 -0.06
N ILE A 279 4.53 -15.40 -0.80
CA ILE A 279 3.72 -15.54 -2.02
C ILE A 279 4.54 -15.01 -3.20
N ALA A 280 5.05 -15.93 -4.01
CA ALA A 280 5.93 -15.61 -5.14
C ALA A 280 6.00 -16.79 -6.15
N GLU A 281 5.71 -16.54 -7.44
CA GLU A 281 5.68 -17.57 -8.50
C GLU A 281 6.99 -18.31 -8.67
N ASN A 282 8.10 -17.57 -8.73
CA ASN A 282 9.38 -18.11 -9.12
C ASN A 282 10.46 -17.80 -8.08
N TRP A 283 10.25 -18.26 -6.84
CA TRP A 283 11.28 -18.26 -5.80
C TRP A 283 12.17 -19.50 -6.00
N SER A 284 13.49 -19.31 -6.20
CA SER A 284 14.37 -20.41 -6.60
C SER A 284 14.50 -21.46 -5.51
N ASP A 285 14.60 -22.73 -5.89
CA ASP A 285 14.80 -23.83 -4.93
C ASP A 285 16.10 -23.66 -4.13
N THR A 286 17.13 -23.03 -4.70
CA THR A 286 18.37 -22.65 -4.02
C THR A 286 18.21 -21.55 -2.96
N GLU A 287 17.11 -20.78 -2.97
CA GLU A 287 16.76 -19.84 -1.90
C GLU A 287 15.75 -20.45 -0.91
N LYS A 288 15.04 -21.52 -1.31
CA LYS A 288 14.30 -22.38 -0.36
C LYS A 288 15.27 -23.11 0.58
N ASP A 289 16.50 -23.35 0.12
CA ASP A 289 17.64 -23.87 0.90
C ASP A 289 18.21 -22.88 1.95
N LEU A 290 17.59 -21.71 2.15
CA LEU A 290 17.68 -20.96 3.42
C LEU A 290 16.86 -21.69 4.51
N GLU A 291 17.11 -22.99 4.63
CA GLU A 291 16.45 -23.94 5.49
C GLU A 291 16.64 -23.53 6.96
N ASN A 292 15.51 -23.34 7.64
CA ASN A 292 15.29 -23.67 9.04
C ASN A 292 16.13 -23.00 10.14
N VAL A 293 17.02 -22.04 9.85
CA VAL A 293 17.71 -21.33 10.94
C VAL A 293 16.78 -20.28 11.55
N GLY A 294 15.92 -20.73 12.46
CA GLY A 294 15.15 -19.85 13.36
C GLY A 294 13.69 -19.57 12.98
N TYR A 295 13.07 -20.32 12.05
CA TYR A 295 11.61 -20.28 11.84
C TYR A 295 10.96 -21.54 12.37
N ASN A 296 9.70 -21.41 12.83
CA ASN A 296 8.93 -22.56 13.28
C ASN A 296 8.25 -23.28 12.12
N ASP A 297 7.97 -22.56 11.03
CA ASP A 297 7.48 -23.10 9.76
C ASP A 297 7.66 -22.05 8.64
N ILE A 298 7.50 -22.43 7.37
CA ILE A 298 7.48 -21.52 6.21
C ILE A 298 6.40 -21.96 5.23
N PHE A 299 5.47 -21.06 4.92
CA PHE A 299 4.44 -21.28 3.90
C PHE A 299 4.84 -20.55 2.61
N HIS A 300 5.26 -21.30 1.59
CA HIS A 300 5.55 -20.75 0.27
C HIS A 300 4.44 -21.11 -0.72
N PHE A 301 3.85 -20.10 -1.34
CA PHE A 301 2.87 -20.22 -2.41
C PHE A 301 3.52 -19.79 -3.73
N SER A 302 3.74 -20.76 -4.62
CA SER A 302 4.25 -20.56 -5.98
C SER A 302 3.15 -20.04 -6.92
N VAL A 303 2.60 -18.88 -6.57
CA VAL A 303 1.53 -18.22 -7.32
C VAL A 303 1.79 -16.73 -7.40
N ASN A 304 1.25 -16.07 -8.43
CA ASN A 304 1.32 -14.63 -8.51
C ASN A 304 0.63 -14.09 -7.26
N PRO A 305 1.20 -13.09 -6.55
CA PRO A 305 0.47 -12.41 -5.48
C PRO A 305 -0.94 -11.96 -5.90
N ASN A 306 -1.16 -11.73 -7.19
CA ASN A 306 -2.43 -11.28 -7.76
C ASN A 306 -3.44 -12.40 -7.98
N ARG A 307 -3.01 -13.65 -7.91
CA ARG A 307 -3.84 -14.85 -8.01
C ARG A 307 -3.99 -15.57 -6.66
N PHE A 308 -3.36 -15.06 -5.61
CA PHE A 308 -3.48 -15.65 -4.28
C PHE A 308 -4.89 -15.41 -3.72
N ALA A 309 -5.59 -16.52 -3.46
CA ALA A 309 -6.96 -16.52 -2.94
C ALA A 309 -7.04 -17.11 -1.53
N GLY A 310 -5.91 -17.24 -0.83
CA GLY A 310 -5.80 -17.88 0.48
C GLY A 310 -5.08 -19.22 0.45
N PHE A 311 -5.06 -19.87 1.61
CA PHE A 311 -4.46 -21.18 1.80
C PHE A 311 -5.32 -22.23 1.08
N SER A 312 -4.71 -23.15 0.32
CA SER A 312 -5.45 -24.31 -0.15
C SER A 312 -5.68 -25.28 1.01
N ASP A 313 -6.47 -26.33 0.80
CA ASP A 313 -6.70 -27.36 1.82
C ASP A 313 -5.38 -27.96 2.34
N VAL A 314 -4.38 -28.12 1.48
CA VAL A 314 -3.08 -28.69 1.85
C VAL A 314 -2.31 -27.75 2.79
N GLU A 315 -2.17 -26.47 2.44
CA GLU A 315 -1.48 -25.52 3.33
C GLU A 315 -2.29 -25.22 4.58
N GLN A 316 -3.63 -25.23 4.51
CA GLN A 316 -4.49 -25.05 5.67
C GLN A 316 -4.32 -26.20 6.67
N ILE A 317 -4.26 -27.45 6.20
CA ILE A 317 -3.94 -28.62 7.06
C ILE A 317 -2.56 -28.45 7.70
N ARG A 318 -1.56 -27.98 6.95
CA ARG A 318 -0.22 -27.73 7.50
C ARG A 318 -0.23 -26.63 8.56
N LEU A 319 -0.98 -25.55 8.36
CA LEU A 319 -1.15 -24.50 9.36
C LEU A 319 -1.90 -25.00 10.61
N ASN A 320 -2.93 -25.83 10.42
CA ASN A 320 -3.62 -26.49 11.53
C ASN A 320 -2.65 -27.32 12.38
N ARG A 321 -1.77 -28.11 11.74
CA ARG A 321 -0.73 -28.91 12.42
C ARG A 321 0.30 -28.04 13.14
N LEU A 322 0.70 -26.92 12.56
CA LEU A 322 1.58 -25.97 13.23
C LEU A 322 0.91 -25.41 14.49
N VAL A 323 -0.32 -24.90 14.38
CA VAL A 323 -1.08 -24.35 15.51
C VAL A 323 -1.31 -25.41 16.59
N GLU A 324 -1.65 -26.64 16.20
CA GLU A 324 -1.81 -27.78 17.11
C GLU A 324 -0.52 -28.04 17.92
N ARG A 325 0.65 -28.08 17.28
CA ARG A 325 1.95 -28.24 17.98
C ARG A 325 2.26 -27.11 18.94
N ILE A 326 1.78 -25.90 18.67
CA ILE A 326 2.00 -24.74 19.52
C ILE A 326 1.08 -24.78 20.74
N LEU A 327 -0.19 -25.11 20.52
CA LEU A 327 -1.24 -25.08 21.55
C LEU A 327 -1.18 -26.27 22.50
N LEU A 328 -0.79 -27.47 22.04
CA LEU A 328 -0.52 -28.63 22.91
C LEU A 328 0.66 -28.36 23.87
#